data_AF-A0A0B4RBX7-F1
#
_entry.id   AF-A0A0B4RBX7-F1
#
_cell.length_a   1.000
_cell.length_b   1.000
_cell.length_c   1.000
_cell.angle_alpha   90.00
_cell.angle_beta   90.00
_cell.angle_gamma   90.00
#
_symmetry.space_group_name_H-M   'P 1'
#
loop_
_entity.id
_entity.type
_entity.pdbx_description
1 polymer ?
#
loop_
_entity_poly.entity_id
_entity_poly.type
_entity_poly.pdbx_seq_one_letter_code
_entity_poly.pdbx_strand_id
1 'polypeptide(L)'
;MRLLKNQRGFTLIEMLIVMLIITVLIAIAIPNVTKQSSAVEEKGCKAFVQMVQGQVESYRMDRKAIPTMSDLTDGEYLKTGETNCPNGDVVTISATGVVSSAKP
;
A
#
# COMPACT_ATOMS: atom_id res chain seq x y z
N MET A 1 -26.59 28.82 -53.52
CA MET A 1 -27.42 28.57 -52.32
C MET A 1 -26.55 27.93 -51.24
N ARG A 2 -26.15 28.66 -50.19
CA ARG A 2 -25.35 28.09 -49.07
C ARG A 2 -26.30 27.53 -48.01
N LEU A 3 -26.28 26.21 -47.84
CA LEU A 3 -27.01 25.51 -46.78
C LEU A 3 -26.26 25.72 -45.44
N LEU A 4 -26.81 26.58 -44.56
CA LEU A 4 -26.35 26.67 -43.18
C LEU A 4 -26.75 25.37 -42.46
N LYS A 5 -25.78 24.48 -42.22
CA LYS A 5 -25.98 23.29 -41.39
C LYS A 5 -26.26 23.73 -39.95
N ASN A 6 -27.43 23.36 -39.45
CA ASN A 6 -27.85 23.58 -38.07
C ASN A 6 -27.02 22.69 -37.12
N GLN A 7 -25.90 23.22 -36.63
CA GLN A 7 -25.05 22.58 -35.63
C GLN A 7 -25.76 22.71 -34.26
N ARG A 8 -26.53 21.70 -33.87
CA ARG A 8 -27.09 21.60 -32.50
C ARG A 8 -25.94 21.36 -31.52
N GLY A 9 -25.39 22.44 -30.97
CA GLY A 9 -24.36 22.39 -29.94
C GLY A 9 -24.93 22.01 -28.58
N PHE A 10 -24.10 21.32 -27.78
CA PHE A 10 -24.35 21.04 -26.36
C PHE A 10 -24.77 22.31 -25.63
N THR A 11 -25.82 22.21 -24.79
CA THR A 11 -26.25 23.36 -23.98
C THR A 11 -25.36 23.51 -22.74
N LEU A 12 -25.20 24.73 -22.24
CA LEU A 12 -24.46 24.97 -20.98
C LEU A 12 -25.11 24.21 -19.81
N ILE A 13 -26.44 24.13 -19.80
CA ILE A 13 -27.21 23.40 -18.79
C ILE A 13 -26.87 21.91 -18.80
N GLU A 14 -26.70 21.32 -19.98
CA GLU A 14 -26.36 19.91 -20.14
C GLU A 14 -24.96 19.61 -19.57
N MET A 15 -23.99 20.49 -19.80
CA MET A 15 -22.66 20.37 -19.17
C MET A 15 -22.70 20.55 -17.65
N LEU A 16 -23.56 21.43 -17.13
CA LEU A 16 -23.73 21.63 -15.68
C LEU A 16 -24.29 20.37 -14.99
N ILE A 17 -25.29 19.72 -15.59
CA ILE A 17 -25.86 18.48 -15.05
C ILE A 17 -24.82 17.36 -15.07
N VAL A 18 -24.03 17.24 -16.14
CA VAL A 18 -22.96 16.24 -16.24
C VAL A 18 -21.90 16.44 -15.16
N MET A 19 -21.44 17.68 -14.93
CA MET A 19 -20.49 17.98 -13.85
C MET A 19 -21.06 17.69 -12.47
N LEU A 20 -22.34 17.97 -12.23
CA LEU A 20 -23.01 17.65 -10.98
C LEU A 20 -23.03 16.13 -10.72
N ILE A 21 -23.30 15.32 -11.75
CA ILE A 21 -23.29 13.85 -11.60
C ILE A 21 -21.87 13.34 -11.34
N ILE A 22 -20.87 13.82 -12.10
CA ILE A 22 -19.46 13.39 -11.95
C ILE A 22 -18.93 13.72 -10.55
N THR A 23 -19.23 14.90 -10.02
CA THR A 23 -18.75 15.30 -8.67
C THR A 23 -19.32 14.40 -7.58
N VAL A 24 -20.60 14.05 -7.64
CA VAL A 24 -21.23 13.11 -6.70
C VAL A 24 -20.61 11.72 -6.78
N LEU A 25 -20.38 11.21 -8.00
CA LEU A 25 -19.74 9.91 -8.20
C LEU A 25 -18.32 9.87 -7.63
N ILE A 26 -17.51 10.91 -7.90
CA ILE A 26 -16.14 11.03 -7.39
C ILE A 26 -16.13 11.11 -5.85
N ALA A 27 -17.05 11.88 -5.26
CA ALA A 27 -17.15 12.04 -3.81
C ALA A 27 -17.43 10.70 -3.10
N ILE A 28 -18.15 9.77 -3.73
CA ILE A 28 -18.39 8.43 -3.20
C ILE A 28 -17.21 7.49 -3.52
N ALA A 29 -16.65 7.57 -4.72
CA ALA A 29 -15.62 6.65 -5.19
C ALA A 29 -14.26 6.84 -4.48
N ILE A 30 -13.78 8.08 -4.35
CA ILE A 30 -12.47 8.38 -3.72
C ILE A 30 -12.35 7.79 -2.30
N PRO A 31 -13.25 8.07 -1.35
CA PRO A 31 -13.09 7.57 0.02
C PRO A 31 -13.19 6.05 0.10
N ASN A 32 -13.85 5.39 -0.86
CA ASN A 32 -13.93 3.93 -0.90
C ASN A 32 -12.60 3.33 -1.39
N VAL A 33 -12.01 3.90 -2.44
CA VAL A 33 -10.72 3.45 -3.00
C VAL A 33 -9.58 3.67 -2.00
N THR A 34 -9.52 4.83 -1.34
CA THR A 34 -8.45 5.12 -0.37
C THR A 34 -8.48 4.18 0.83
N LYS A 35 -9.68 3.86 1.35
CA LYS A 35 -9.85 2.87 2.43
C LYS A 35 -9.41 1.46 2.03
N GLN A 36 -9.66 1.06 0.77
CA GLN A 36 -9.20 -0.23 0.28
C GLN A 36 -7.67 -0.26 0.13
N SER A 37 -7.05 0.83 -0.35
CA SER A 37 -5.58 0.94 -0.42
C SER A 37 -4.94 0.76 0.96
N SER A 38 -5.41 1.51 1.97
CA SER A 38 -4.86 1.41 3.33
C SER A 38 -5.04 0.01 3.93
N ALA A 39 -6.17 -0.64 3.68
CA ALA A 39 -6.42 -2.00 4.16
C ALA A 39 -5.52 -3.05 3.46
N VAL A 40 -5.19 -2.83 2.18
CA VAL A 40 -4.24 -3.66 1.44
C VAL A 40 -2.82 -3.46 1.98
N GLU A 41 -2.43 -2.21 2.23
CA GLU A 41 -1.12 -1.88 2.80
C GLU A 41 -0.94 -2.48 4.21
N GLU A 42 -1.97 -2.42 5.07
CA GLU A 42 -1.95 -3.04 6.40
C GLU A 42 -1.84 -4.57 6.32
N LYS A 43 -2.63 -5.21 5.45
CA LYS A 43 -2.53 -6.66 5.22
C LYS A 43 -1.17 -7.06 4.66
N GLY A 44 -0.63 -6.25 3.74
CA GLY A 44 0.71 -6.41 3.19
C GLY A 44 1.77 -6.35 4.28
N CYS A 45 1.67 -5.38 5.19
CA CYS A 45 2.59 -5.26 6.32
C CYS A 45 2.50 -6.46 7.27
N LYS A 46 1.28 -6.92 7.59
CA LYS A 46 1.09 -8.12 8.41
C LYS A 46 1.72 -9.36 7.79
N ALA A 47 1.54 -9.55 6.47
CA ALA A 47 2.16 -10.66 5.75
C ALA A 47 3.69 -10.53 5.74
N PHE A 48 4.21 -9.32 5.55
CA PHE A 48 5.63 -9.04 5.60
C PHE A 48 6.24 -9.34 6.97
N VAL A 49 5.60 -8.91 8.07
CA VAL A 49 6.02 -9.26 9.44
C VAL A 49 6.07 -10.78 9.66
N GLN A 50 5.06 -11.52 9.17
CA GLN A 50 5.06 -12.98 9.27
C GLN A 50 6.18 -13.63 8.46
N MET A 51 6.47 -13.10 7.26
CA MET A 51 7.58 -13.56 6.43
C MET A 51 8.92 -13.34 7.14
N VAL A 52 9.16 -12.13 7.66
CA VAL A 52 10.37 -11.81 8.42
C VAL A 52 10.47 -12.66 9.68
N GLN A 53 9.37 -12.93 10.38
CA GLN A 53 9.35 -13.84 11.54
C GLN A 53 9.80 -15.26 11.17
N GLY A 54 9.39 -15.75 10.00
CA GLY A 54 9.88 -17.03 9.47
C GLY A 54 11.39 -17.02 9.20
N GLN A 55 11.92 -15.92 8.66
CA GLN A 55 13.35 -15.75 8.44
C GLN A 55 14.14 -15.68 9.74
N VAL A 56 13.62 -14.97 10.75
CA VAL A 56 14.19 -14.92 12.09
C VAL A 56 14.28 -16.31 12.70
N GLU A 57 13.23 -17.12 12.56
CA GLU A 57 13.24 -18.48 13.08
C GLU A 57 14.21 -19.39 12.31
N SER A 58 14.33 -19.22 10.99
CA SER A 58 15.35 -19.94 10.19
C SER A 58 16.75 -19.61 10.66
N TYR A 59 17.09 -18.33 10.81
CA TYR A 59 18.38 -17.91 11.35
C TYR A 59 18.62 -18.48 12.75
N ARG A 60 17.58 -18.51 13.59
CA ARG A 60 17.67 -19.07 14.94
C ARG A 60 17.95 -20.58 14.92
N MET A 61 17.40 -21.33 13.98
CA MET A 61 17.70 -22.75 13.81
C MET A 61 19.15 -22.96 13.34
N ASP A 62 19.63 -22.14 12.41
CA ASP A 62 20.95 -22.32 11.79
C ASP A 62 22.10 -21.83 12.68
N ARG A 63 21.91 -20.69 13.34
CA ARG A 63 22.95 -19.98 14.11
C ARG A 63 22.76 -20.07 15.63
N LYS A 64 21.64 -20.62 16.11
CA LYS A 64 21.26 -20.70 17.54
C LYS A 64 21.27 -19.34 18.26
N ALA A 65 21.12 -18.25 17.52
CA ALA A 65 21.15 -16.89 18.01
C ALA A 65 19.93 -16.12 17.48
N ILE A 66 19.50 -15.10 18.22
CA ILE A 66 18.46 -14.18 17.75
C ILE A 66 19.13 -13.18 16.80
N PRO A 67 18.72 -13.10 15.53
CA PRO A 67 19.29 -12.14 14.59
C PRO A 67 18.79 -10.72 14.88
N THR A 68 19.65 -9.76 14.60
CA THR A 68 19.27 -8.37 14.35
C THR A 68 18.84 -8.19 12.88
N MET A 69 18.24 -7.04 12.55
CA MET A 69 17.86 -6.76 11.15
C MET A 69 19.07 -6.80 10.20
N SER A 70 20.25 -6.39 10.66
CA SER A 70 21.50 -6.49 9.88
C SER A 70 21.97 -7.93 9.70
N ASP A 71 21.81 -8.80 10.71
CA ASP A 71 22.21 -10.21 10.58
C ASP A 71 21.38 -10.95 9.53
N LEU A 72 20.12 -10.55 9.33
CA LEU A 72 19.25 -11.12 8.29
C LEU A 72 19.63 -10.65 6.88
N THR A 73 20.04 -9.39 6.72
CA THR A 73 20.51 -8.88 5.41
C THR A 73 21.88 -9.42 5.06
N ASP A 74 22.78 -9.51 6.05
CA ASP A 74 24.15 -10.02 5.86
C ASP A 74 24.18 -11.54 5.70
N GLY A 75 23.21 -12.24 6.31
CA GLY A 75 23.02 -13.68 6.18
C GLY A 75 22.23 -14.13 4.95
N GLU A 76 21.87 -13.21 4.04
CA GLU A 76 21.04 -13.46 2.84
C GLU A 76 19.63 -14.02 3.12
N TYR A 77 19.13 -13.88 4.37
CA TYR A 77 17.75 -14.26 4.73
C TYR A 77 16.73 -13.19 4.29
N LEU A 78 17.17 -11.95 4.14
CA LEU A 78 16.39 -10.84 3.58
C LEU A 78 17.19 -10.10 2.50
N LYS A 79 16.50 -9.59 1.48
CA LYS A 79 17.12 -8.77 0.44
C LYS A 79 17.41 -7.37 0.98
N THR A 80 18.56 -6.83 0.60
CA THR A 80 18.96 -5.45 0.91
C THR A 80 17.97 -4.46 0.30
N GLY A 81 17.28 -3.71 1.16
CA GLY A 81 16.29 -2.69 0.76
C GLY A 81 14.82 -3.02 1.06
N GLU A 82 14.51 -4.27 1.45
CA GLU A 82 13.15 -4.66 1.89
C GLU A 82 13.07 -4.65 3.42
N THR A 83 13.23 -3.49 4.07
CA THR A 83 13.14 -3.34 5.54
C THR A 83 11.86 -2.66 6.02
N ASN A 84 11.03 -2.21 5.08
CA ASN A 84 9.90 -1.34 5.36
C ASN A 84 8.63 -1.99 4.82
N CYS A 85 7.55 -1.85 5.58
CA CYS A 85 6.24 -2.29 5.14
C CYS A 85 5.70 -1.41 4.00
N PRO A 86 4.74 -1.93 3.18
CA PRO A 86 4.08 -1.15 2.12
C PRO A 86 3.34 0.11 2.60
N ASN A 87 2.97 0.15 3.89
CA ASN A 87 2.34 1.29 4.55
C ASN A 87 3.36 2.34 5.08
N GLY A 88 4.67 2.09 4.93
CA GLY A 88 5.75 2.94 5.43
C GLY A 88 6.20 2.62 6.87
N ASP A 89 5.61 1.63 7.53
CA ASP A 89 6.01 1.23 8.89
C ASP A 89 7.39 0.57 8.90
N VAL A 90 8.16 0.84 9.96
CA VAL A 90 9.47 0.24 10.17
C VAL A 90 9.30 -1.08 10.90
N VAL A 91 9.93 -2.13 10.38
CA VAL A 91 9.92 -3.45 11.02
C VAL A 91 11.13 -3.58 11.94
N THR A 92 10.88 -3.94 13.19
CA THR A 92 11.89 -4.12 14.23
C THR A 92 11.82 -5.52 14.81
N ILE A 93 12.98 -6.05 15.20
CA ILE A 93 13.10 -7.34 15.87
C ILE A 93 13.39 -7.07 17.35
N SER A 94 12.53 -7.56 18.23
CA SER A 94 12.71 -7.46 19.68
C SER A 94 13.82 -8.40 20.16
N ALA A 95 14.39 -8.13 21.35
CA ALA A 95 15.44 -8.97 21.96
C ALA A 95 15.02 -10.45 22.18
N THR A 96 13.73 -10.75 22.13
CA THR A 96 13.16 -12.09 22.22
C THR A 96 12.94 -12.79 20.87
N GLY A 97 13.29 -12.13 19.75
CA GLY A 97 13.10 -12.66 18.39
C GLY A 97 11.70 -12.46 17.81
N VAL A 98 10.87 -11.61 18.43
CA VAL A 98 9.54 -11.24 17.91
C VAL A 98 9.68 -10.06 16.96
N VAL A 99 9.13 -10.21 15.76
CA VAL A 99 9.07 -9.17 14.73
C VAL A 99 7.82 -8.33 14.92
N SER A 100 7.96 -7.01 14.98
CA SER A 100 6.85 -6.06 15.10
C SER A 100 7.02 -4.90 14.13
N SER A 101 5.92 -4.47 13.51
CA SER A 101 5.84 -3.24 12.72
C SER A 101 5.43 -2.08 13.63
N ALA A 102 6.23 -1.02 13.67
CA ALA A 102 5.91 0.21 14.37
C ALA A 102 5.71 1.35 13.37
N LYS A 103 4.67 2.15 13.60
CA LYS A 103 4.45 3.39 12.85
C LYS A 103 5.56 4.40 13.21
N PRO A 104 6.20 5.06 12.24
CA PRO A 104 7.21 6.08 12.50
C PRO A 104 6.65 7.28 13.27
#